data_AF-A0A7C8KQG9-F1
#
_entry.id   AF-A0A7C8KQG9-F1
#
_cell.length_a   1.000
_cell.length_b   1.000
_cell.length_c   1.000
_cell.angle_alpha   90.00
_cell.angle_beta   90.00
_cell.angle_gamma   90.00
#
_symmetry.space_group_name_H-M   'P 1'
#
loop_
_entity.id
_entity.type
_entity.pdbx_description
1 polymer ?
#
loop_
_entity_poly.entity_id
_entity_poly.type
_entity_poly.pdbx_seq_one_letter_code
_entity_poly.pdbx_strand_id
1 'polypeptide(L)'
;MGYQKSEELDVKRAFLRMLISLNTTPAKAELVNGFFEAYLPITVQEKEKIMKDMEEFTPEELAFIRSLPNSWRDRGLKEGRKAGKADTTVRLIKKFVGPVPEDIKQRIYMQSIPVLENIIDHIDQIETMEEVKEYLINRE
;
A
#
# COMPACT_ATOMS: atom_id res chain seq x y z
N MET A 1 -11.76 -15.05 -27.40
CA MET A 1 -10.94 -16.14 -26.84
C MET A 1 -11.10 -16.06 -25.34
N GLY A 2 -11.65 -17.11 -24.72
CA GLY A 2 -12.05 -17.10 -23.31
C GLY A 2 -10.92 -17.59 -22.42
N TYR A 3 -10.16 -16.66 -21.85
CA TYR A 3 -9.18 -16.97 -20.81
C TYR A 3 -9.91 -17.19 -19.48
N GLN A 4 -9.59 -18.28 -18.77
CA GLN A 4 -10.06 -18.52 -17.42
C GLN A 4 -9.16 -17.80 -16.40
N LYS A 5 -9.75 -17.28 -15.31
CA LYS A 5 -8.99 -16.62 -14.23
C LYS A 5 -7.91 -17.50 -13.59
N SER A 6 -8.06 -18.82 -13.67
CA SER A 6 -7.04 -19.79 -13.25
C SER A 6 -5.77 -19.70 -14.10
N GLU A 7 -5.91 -19.56 -15.42
CA GLU A 7 -4.80 -19.49 -16.37
C GLU A 7 -3.96 -18.21 -16.17
N GLU A 8 -4.60 -17.11 -15.76
CA GLU A 8 -3.90 -15.86 -15.42
C GLU A 8 -2.89 -16.04 -14.28
N LEU A 9 -3.28 -16.80 -13.24
CA LEU A 9 -2.42 -17.07 -12.10
C LEU A 9 -1.22 -17.95 -12.49
N ASP A 10 -1.43 -18.89 -13.41
CA ASP A 10 -0.37 -19.75 -13.93
C ASP A 10 0.65 -18.97 -14.77
N VAL A 11 0.19 -18.01 -15.57
CA VAL A 11 1.07 -17.09 -16.30
C VAL A 11 1.92 -16.24 -15.34
N LYS A 12 1.30 -15.70 -14.27
CA LYS A 12 2.01 -14.95 -13.21
C LYS A 12 3.11 -15.80 -12.54
N ARG A 13 2.83 -17.09 -12.28
CA ARG A 13 3.82 -18.02 -11.72
C ARG A 13 4.96 -18.33 -12.69
N ALA A 14 4.64 -18.61 -13.96
CA ALA A 14 5.64 -18.88 -14.99
C ALA A 14 6.58 -17.68 -15.17
N PHE A 15 6.05 -16.46 -15.09
CA PHE A 15 6.84 -15.24 -15.11
C PHE A 15 7.85 -15.15 -13.96
N LEU A 16 7.41 -15.39 -12.72
CA LEU A 16 8.31 -15.36 -11.55
C LEU A 16 9.43 -16.42 -11.66
N ARG A 17 9.13 -17.61 -12.20
CA ARG A 17 10.15 -18.64 -12.52
C ARG A 17 11.15 -18.13 -13.54
N MET A 18 10.67 -17.47 -14.59
CA MET A 18 11.54 -16.89 -15.61
C MET A 18 12.48 -15.84 -14.98
N LEU A 19 11.97 -14.95 -14.13
CA LEU A 19 12.77 -13.95 -13.42
C LEU A 19 13.89 -14.57 -12.56
N ILE A 20 13.58 -15.64 -11.84
CA ILE A 20 14.57 -16.39 -11.06
C ILE A 20 15.65 -16.98 -12.00
N SER A 21 15.22 -17.65 -13.07
CA SER A 21 16.12 -18.33 -14.00
C SER A 21 17.04 -17.40 -14.79
N LEU A 22 16.66 -16.12 -14.94
CA LEU A 22 17.44 -15.11 -15.66
C LEU A 22 18.79 -14.79 -14.99
N ASN A 23 19.03 -15.24 -13.75
CA ASN A 23 20.29 -15.08 -12.99
C ASN A 23 20.94 -13.69 -13.16
N THR A 24 20.13 -12.67 -12.91
CA THR A 24 20.38 -11.29 -13.31
C THR A 24 20.75 -10.42 -12.11
N THR A 25 21.34 -9.23 -12.34
CA THR A 25 21.55 -8.26 -11.26
C THR A 25 20.22 -7.78 -10.68
N PRO A 26 20.16 -7.39 -9.39
CA PRO A 26 18.93 -6.90 -8.77
C PRO A 26 18.25 -5.76 -9.54
N ALA A 27 19.02 -4.81 -10.08
CA ALA A 27 18.50 -3.69 -10.86
C ALA A 27 17.84 -4.11 -12.18
N LYS A 28 18.39 -5.12 -12.85
CA LYS A 28 17.80 -5.67 -14.08
C LYS A 28 16.57 -6.53 -13.77
N ALA A 29 16.60 -7.28 -12.67
CA ALA A 29 15.42 -7.99 -12.18
C ALA A 29 14.28 -7.01 -11.86
N GLU A 30 14.57 -5.90 -11.18
CA GLU A 30 13.63 -4.81 -10.92
C GLU A 30 13.02 -4.24 -12.21
N LEU A 31 13.86 -3.94 -13.21
CA LEU A 31 13.39 -3.40 -14.49
C LEU A 31 12.41 -4.35 -15.21
N VAL A 32 12.78 -5.63 -15.34
CA VAL A 32 11.93 -6.63 -16.01
C VAL A 32 10.64 -6.83 -15.22
N ASN A 33 10.74 -6.87 -13.91
CA ASN A 33 9.62 -7.05 -13.01
C ASN A 33 8.63 -5.88 -13.07
N GLY A 34 9.11 -4.64 -13.08
CA GLY A 34 8.29 -3.45 -13.26
C GLY A 34 7.63 -3.38 -14.64
N PHE A 35 8.33 -3.79 -15.70
CA PHE A 35 7.74 -3.91 -17.04
C PHE A 35 6.57 -4.90 -17.07
N PHE A 36 6.74 -6.07 -16.46
CA PHE A 36 5.69 -7.09 -16.44
C PHE A 36 4.49 -6.70 -15.57
N GLU A 37 4.69 -6.06 -14.41
CA GLU A 37 3.56 -5.60 -13.58
C GLU A 37 2.68 -4.55 -14.25
N ALA A 38 3.24 -3.76 -15.18
CA ALA A 38 2.45 -2.81 -15.96
C ALA A 38 1.37 -3.50 -16.82
N TYR A 39 1.59 -4.76 -17.21
CA TYR A 39 0.65 -5.54 -18.03
C TYR A 39 -0.07 -6.63 -17.25
N LEU A 40 0.57 -7.18 -16.22
CA LEU A 40 0.05 -8.28 -15.43
C LEU A 40 0.22 -7.98 -13.92
N PRO A 41 -0.61 -7.09 -13.35
CA PRO A 41 -0.53 -6.72 -11.95
C PRO A 41 -0.72 -7.94 -11.05
N ILE A 42 0.15 -8.09 -10.04
CA ILE A 42 0.03 -9.14 -9.04
C ILE A 42 -0.49 -8.51 -7.75
N THR A 43 -1.76 -8.76 -7.42
CA THR A 43 -2.33 -8.26 -6.17
C THR A 43 -1.70 -8.95 -4.96
N VAL A 44 -1.82 -8.35 -3.78
CA VAL A 44 -1.30 -8.94 -2.52
C VAL A 44 -1.88 -10.33 -2.28
N GLN A 45 -3.18 -10.51 -2.52
CA GLN A 45 -3.87 -11.79 -2.34
C GLN A 45 -3.39 -12.85 -3.34
N GLU A 46 -3.18 -12.46 -4.59
CA GLU A 46 -2.64 -13.36 -5.62
C GLU A 46 -1.19 -13.72 -5.31
N LYS A 47 -0.37 -12.79 -4.82
CA LYS A 47 1.01 -13.05 -4.41
C LYS A 47 1.05 -14.02 -3.23
N GLU A 48 0.21 -13.85 -2.22
CA GLU A 48 0.09 -14.78 -1.10
C GLU A 48 -0.35 -16.18 -1.56
N LYS A 49 -1.33 -16.24 -2.48
CA LYS A 49 -1.78 -17.51 -3.06
C LYS A 49 -0.68 -18.17 -3.89
N ILE A 50 0.00 -17.41 -4.74
CA ILE A 50 1.16 -17.84 -5.49
C ILE A 50 2.22 -18.37 -4.52
N MET A 51 2.61 -17.60 -3.50
CA MET A 51 3.61 -17.99 -2.50
C MET A 51 3.20 -19.20 -1.63
N LYS A 52 1.91 -19.44 -1.42
CA LYS A 52 1.40 -20.61 -0.70
C LYS A 52 1.41 -21.86 -1.57
N ASP A 53 1.12 -21.70 -2.86
CA ASP A 53 1.19 -22.77 -3.86
C ASP A 53 2.66 -23.02 -4.33
N MET A 54 3.62 -22.28 -3.78
CA MET A 54 5.06 -22.28 -4.10
C MET A 54 5.91 -23.17 -3.19
N GLU A 55 5.36 -24.22 -2.56
CA GLU A 55 6.17 -25.23 -1.83
C GLU A 55 7.25 -25.89 -2.72
N GLU A 56 7.15 -25.74 -4.04
CA GLU A 56 8.12 -26.22 -5.04
C GLU A 56 9.38 -25.36 -5.20
N PHE A 57 9.44 -24.14 -4.63
CA PHE A 57 10.59 -23.24 -4.76
C PHE A 57 11.58 -23.41 -3.62
N THR A 58 12.87 -23.24 -3.92
CA THR A 58 13.91 -23.24 -2.89
C THR A 58 13.79 -21.99 -2.00
N PRO A 59 14.32 -22.03 -0.75
CA PRO A 59 14.35 -20.85 0.11
C PRO A 59 15.02 -19.62 -0.51
N GLU A 60 16.03 -19.83 -1.37
CA GLU A 60 16.76 -18.77 -2.09
C GLU A 60 15.88 -18.09 -3.14
N GLU A 61 15.09 -18.87 -3.88
CA GLU A 61 14.14 -18.37 -4.88
C GLU A 61 13.00 -17.58 -4.22
N LEU A 62 12.50 -18.05 -3.07
CA LEU A 62 11.52 -17.32 -2.27
C LEU A 62 12.08 -16.00 -1.74
N ALA A 63 13.35 -15.98 -1.30
CA ALA A 63 14.03 -14.75 -0.89
C ALA A 63 14.19 -13.77 -2.06
N PHE A 64 14.54 -14.27 -3.25
CA PHE A 64 14.61 -13.45 -4.46
C PHE A 64 13.23 -12.86 -4.84
N ILE A 65 12.16 -13.67 -4.90
CA ILE A 65 10.79 -13.21 -5.18
C ILE A 65 10.32 -12.18 -4.14
N ARG A 66 10.73 -12.32 -2.88
CA ARG A 66 10.46 -11.33 -1.82
C ARG A 66 11.25 -10.04 -2.02
N SER A 67 12.46 -10.11 -2.55
CA SER A 67 13.31 -8.95 -2.84
C SER A 67 12.88 -8.17 -4.09
N LEU A 68 12.15 -8.83 -5.00
CA LEU A 68 11.67 -8.25 -6.25
C LEU A 68 10.81 -6.98 -6.01
N PRO A 69 11.11 -5.89 -6.74
CA PRO A 69 10.38 -4.64 -7.01
C PRO A 69 8.91 -4.34 -6.67
N ASN A 70 8.11 -5.17 -6.03
CA ASN A 70 6.67 -5.13 -6.33
C ASN A 70 5.75 -5.08 -5.12
N SER A 71 4.76 -4.19 -5.19
CA SER A 71 3.76 -3.81 -4.18
C SER A 71 4.27 -3.07 -2.94
N TRP A 72 5.52 -3.27 -2.48
CA TRP A 72 6.02 -2.60 -1.26
C TRP A 72 6.43 -1.15 -1.45
N ARG A 73 6.97 -0.80 -2.62
CA ARG A 73 7.32 0.60 -2.90
C ARG A 73 6.08 1.46 -3.03
N ASP A 74 5.08 1.00 -3.79
CA ASP A 74 3.82 1.72 -3.95
C ASP A 74 2.96 1.69 -2.68
N ARG A 75 2.93 0.55 -1.98
CA ARG A 75 2.31 0.46 -0.65
C ARG A 75 3.03 1.35 0.36
N GLY A 76 4.35 1.33 0.37
CA GLY A 76 5.18 2.18 1.24
C GLY A 76 5.01 3.67 0.92
N LEU A 77 4.87 4.03 -0.35
CA LEU A 77 4.56 5.40 -0.77
C LEU A 77 3.14 5.80 -0.33
N LYS A 78 2.16 4.89 -0.47
CA LYS A 78 0.78 5.12 -0.06
C LYS A 78 0.62 5.21 1.46
N GLU A 79 1.24 4.28 2.20
CA GLU A 79 1.28 4.25 3.66
C GLU A 79 2.07 5.45 4.20
N GLY A 80 3.21 5.79 3.61
CA GLY A 80 3.99 6.98 3.95
C GLY A 80 3.24 8.28 3.69
N ARG A 81 2.53 8.39 2.54
CA ARG A 81 1.65 9.54 2.26
C ARG A 81 0.52 9.64 3.28
N LYS A 82 -0.14 8.52 3.62
CA LYS A 82 -1.20 8.49 4.63
C LYS A 82 -0.68 8.89 6.01
N ALA A 83 0.44 8.32 6.45
CA ALA A 83 1.07 8.66 7.73
C ALA A 83 1.45 10.14 7.79
N GLY A 84 2.09 10.68 6.75
CA GLY A 84 2.45 12.10 6.68
C GLY A 84 1.23 13.04 6.72
N LYS A 85 0.12 12.66 6.08
CA LYS A 85 -1.14 13.42 6.17
C LYS A 85 -1.76 13.34 7.56
N ALA A 86 -1.75 12.17 8.20
CA ALA A 86 -2.24 12.00 9.57
C ALA A 86 -1.42 12.83 10.57
N ASP A 87 -0.09 12.75 10.51
CA ASP A 87 0.82 13.55 11.34
C ASP A 87 0.58 15.06 11.16
N THR A 88 0.41 15.49 9.90
CA THR A 88 0.11 16.89 9.57
C THR A 88 -1.22 17.32 10.18
N THR A 89 -2.25 16.49 10.06
CA THR A 89 -3.58 16.73 10.63
C THR A 89 -3.51 16.89 12.15
N VAL A 90 -2.86 15.95 12.85
CA VAL A 90 -2.67 16.03 14.32
C VAL A 90 -1.91 17.29 14.72
N ARG A 91 -0.83 17.63 14.00
CA ARG A 91 -0.03 18.83 14.27
C ARG A 91 -0.84 20.11 14.08
N LEU A 92 -1.68 20.16 13.05
CA LEU A 92 -2.52 21.30 12.73
C LEU A 92 -3.65 21.47 13.76
N ILE A 93 -4.37 20.40 14.10
CA ILE A 93 -5.39 20.44 15.17
C ILE A 93 -4.76 20.89 16.49
N LYS A 94 -3.58 20.36 16.84
CA LYS A 94 -2.85 20.79 18.04
C LYS A 94 -2.54 22.29 18.04
N LYS A 95 -2.30 22.88 16.87
CA LYS A 95 -1.93 24.29 16.71
C LYS A 95 -3.14 25.23 16.70
N PHE A 96 -4.22 24.85 16.01
CA PHE A 96 -5.38 25.73 15.77
C PHE A 96 -6.52 25.50 16.76
N VAL A 97 -6.73 24.25 17.22
CA VAL A 97 -7.87 23.87 18.07
C VAL A 97 -7.42 23.67 19.51
N GLY A 98 -6.41 22.83 19.73
CA GLY A 98 -5.90 22.51 21.07
C GLY A 98 -5.38 21.07 21.20
N PRO A 99 -4.98 20.66 22.42
CA PRO A 99 -4.40 19.35 22.68
C PRO A 99 -5.28 18.21 22.13
N VAL A 100 -4.69 17.33 21.32
CA VAL A 100 -5.40 16.20 20.69
C VAL A 100 -5.39 14.99 21.63
N PRO A 101 -6.55 14.51 22.12
CA PRO A 101 -6.63 13.29 22.90
C PRO A 101 -6.16 12.05 22.12
N GLU A 102 -5.66 11.03 22.83
CA GLU A 102 -5.05 9.86 22.18
C GLU A 102 -6.08 9.02 21.40
N ASP A 103 -7.35 8.96 21.84
CA ASP A 103 -8.43 8.30 21.11
C ASP A 103 -8.73 8.99 19.76
N ILE A 104 -8.74 10.32 19.74
CA ILE A 104 -8.92 11.11 18.51
C ILE A 104 -7.72 10.93 17.58
N LYS A 105 -6.52 10.95 18.14
CA LYS A 105 -5.29 10.70 17.39
C LYS A 105 -5.31 9.34 16.71
N GLN A 106 -5.67 8.26 17.42
CA GLN A 106 -5.81 6.93 16.82
C GLN A 106 -6.84 6.91 15.69
N ARG A 107 -8.00 7.56 15.88
CA ARG A 107 -9.02 7.68 14.83
C ARG A 107 -8.47 8.39 13.59
N ILE A 108 -7.68 9.46 13.73
CA ILE A 108 -7.03 10.17 12.62
C ILE A 108 -6.12 9.24 11.82
N TYR A 109 -5.26 8.44 12.47
CA TYR A 109 -4.39 7.50 11.75
C TYR A 109 -5.16 6.41 10.99
N MET A 110 -6.38 6.10 11.40
CA MET A 110 -7.23 5.12 10.72
C MET A 110 -7.95 5.69 9.50
N GLN A 111 -8.13 7.02 9.40
CA GLN A 111 -8.89 7.66 8.31
C GLN A 111 -8.30 7.49 6.91
N SER A 112 -9.13 7.70 5.89
CA SER A 112 -8.71 7.76 4.50
C SER A 112 -8.00 9.09 4.18
N ILE A 113 -7.15 9.11 3.14
CA ILE A 113 -6.47 10.34 2.70
C ILE A 113 -7.45 11.48 2.39
N PRO A 114 -8.59 11.25 1.68
CA PRO A 114 -9.56 12.32 1.40
C PRO A 114 -10.13 12.98 2.66
N VAL A 115 -10.43 12.20 3.70
CA VAL A 115 -10.93 12.74 4.98
C VAL A 115 -9.86 13.60 5.66
N LEU A 116 -8.60 13.13 5.65
CA LEU A 116 -7.48 13.90 6.19
C LEU A 116 -7.24 15.20 5.41
N GLU A 117 -7.31 15.16 4.08
CA GLU A 117 -7.19 16.36 3.23
C GLU A 117 -8.33 17.34 3.51
N ASN A 118 -9.56 16.86 3.66
CA ASN A 118 -10.70 17.70 4.00
C ASN A 118 -10.52 18.43 5.35
N ILE A 119 -10.01 17.75 6.39
CA ILE A 119 -9.71 18.39 7.68
C ILE A 119 -8.58 19.42 7.52
N ILE A 120 -7.55 19.11 6.75
CA ILE A 120 -6.41 20.02 6.51
C ILE A 120 -6.87 21.28 5.79
N ASP A 121 -7.72 21.14 4.77
CA ASP A 121 -8.16 22.25 3.91
C ASP A 121 -9.12 23.21 4.64
N HIS A 122 -9.81 22.74 5.68
CA HIS A 122 -10.76 23.52 6.49
C HIS A 122 -10.27 23.77 7.92
N ILE A 123 -8.97 23.56 8.21
CA ILE A 123 -8.45 23.65 9.58
C ILE A 123 -8.67 25.02 10.22
N ASP A 124 -8.66 26.08 9.44
CA ASP A 124 -8.88 27.46 9.86
C ASP A 124 -10.33 27.75 10.27
N GLN A 125 -11.27 26.86 9.91
CA GLN A 125 -12.68 26.95 10.24
C GLN A 125 -13.07 26.07 11.42
N ILE A 126 -12.15 25.23 11.91
CA ILE A 126 -12.39 24.32 13.04
C ILE A 126 -11.95 25.01 14.33
N GLU A 127 -12.89 25.26 15.23
CA GLU A 127 -12.65 25.94 16.51
C GLU A 127 -12.61 24.96 17.69
N THR A 128 -13.32 23.83 17.58
CA THR A 128 -13.52 22.90 18.71
C THR A 128 -13.13 21.46 18.40
N MET A 129 -12.86 20.67 19.45
CA MET A 129 -12.54 19.24 19.29
C MET A 129 -13.79 18.41 18.92
N GLU A 130 -14.98 18.94 19.22
CA GLU A 130 -16.27 18.38 18.81
C GLU A 130 -16.42 18.40 17.28
N GLU A 131 -16.09 19.51 16.64
CA GLU A 131 -16.09 19.62 15.18
C GLU A 131 -15.08 18.65 14.53
N VAL A 132 -13.88 18.51 15.10
CA VAL A 132 -12.91 17.50 14.64
C VAL A 132 -13.53 16.10 14.66
N LYS A 133 -14.31 15.74 15.69
CA LYS A 133 -14.96 14.43 15.78
C LYS A 133 -16.01 14.23 14.68
N GLU A 134 -16.71 15.29 14.26
CA GLU A 134 -17.71 15.22 13.17
C GLU A 134 -17.05 14.83 11.85
N TYR A 135 -15.90 15.43 11.51
CA TYR A 135 -15.11 15.03 10.33
C TYR A 135 -14.66 13.57 10.38
N LEU A 136 -14.48 12.99 11.57
CA LEU A 136 -14.06 11.59 11.76
C LEU A 136 -15.23 10.59 11.77
N ILE A 137 -16.49 11.05 11.69
CA ILE A 137 -17.69 10.20 11.68
C ILE A 137 -18.14 9.88 10.25
N ASN A 138 -17.86 10.74 9.28
CA ASN A 138 -18.23 10.54 7.88
C ASN A 138 -17.39 9.41 7.24
N ARG A 139 -17.94 8.19 7.31
CA ARG A 139 -17.46 7.01 6.58
C ARG A 139 -17.96 7.08 5.15
N GLU A 140 -17.11 7.46 4.22
CA GLU A 140 -17.22 7.04 2.81
C GLU A 140 -16.22 5.92 2.52
#